data_AF-A0A919ZY33-F1
#
_entry.id   AF-A0A919ZY33-F1
#
_cell.length_a   1.000
_cell.length_b   1.000
_cell.length_c   1.000
_cell.angle_alpha   90.00
_cell.angle_beta   90.00
_cell.angle_gamma   90.00
#
_symmetry.space_group_name_H-M   'P 1'
#
loop_
_entity.id
_entity.type
_entity.pdbx_description
1 polymer ?
#
loop_
_entity_poly.entity_id
_entity_poly.type
_entity_poly.pdbx_seq_one_letter_code
_entity_poly.pdbx_strand_id
1 'polypeptide(L)'
;MLKTWSSILLYELEEFGSSTILEDKLGHICGTIACHSSVRSGRTLRVEEMNALLREMEATPHSGQCNHGRPTYVELKLSDIEKLFGRR
;
A
#
# COMPACT_ATOMS: atom_id res chain seq x y z
N MET A 1 17.14 14.38 -0.04
CA MET A 1 15.91 13.56 0.02
C MET A 1 15.87 12.57 1.21
N LEU A 2 16.94 12.45 2.02
CA LEU A 2 16.98 11.58 3.22
C LEU A 2 16.61 12.28 4.54
N LYS A 3 16.28 13.58 4.52
CA LYS A 3 16.09 14.40 5.73
C LYS A 3 14.66 14.43 6.29
N THR A 4 13.67 13.78 5.66
CA THR A 4 12.25 13.88 6.05
C THR A 4 11.70 12.65 6.78
N TRP A 5 12.37 11.50 6.71
CA TRP A 5 11.86 10.22 7.22
C TRP A 5 12.21 9.99 8.69
N SER A 6 13.47 10.27 9.04
CA SER A 6 13.95 10.24 10.42
C SER A 6 13.20 11.25 11.29
N SER A 7 12.87 12.41 10.76
CA SER A 7 12.14 13.46 11.50
C SER A 7 10.70 13.08 11.84
N ILE A 8 9.98 12.35 10.98
CA ILE A 8 8.62 11.89 11.27
C ILE A 8 8.67 10.83 12.37
N LEU A 9 9.55 9.84 12.21
CA LEU A 9 9.74 8.76 13.17
C LEU A 9 10.23 9.28 14.54
N LEU A 10 11.20 10.20 14.56
CA LEU A 10 11.73 10.77 15.80
C LEU A 10 10.72 11.66 16.53
N TYR A 11 9.94 12.47 15.79
CA TYR A 11 8.88 13.30 16.37
C TYR A 11 7.81 12.45 17.06
N GLU A 12 7.37 11.36 16.41
CA GLU A 12 6.36 10.48 16.99
C GLU A 12 6.93 9.56 18.09
N LEU A 13 8.24 9.24 18.08
CA LEU A 13 8.87 8.42 19.13
C LEU A 13 9.18 9.20 20.42
N GLU A 14 9.56 10.48 20.34
CA GLU A 14 9.82 11.31 21.53
C GLU A 14 8.55 11.56 22.36
N GLU A 15 7.37 11.51 21.74
CA GLU A 15 6.12 11.87 22.37
C GLU A 15 5.53 10.74 23.25
N PHE A 16 6.01 9.49 23.16
CA PHE A 16 5.20 8.34 23.59
C PHE A 16 5.95 7.11 24.16
N GLY A 17 5.93 6.91 25.49
CA GLY A 17 6.45 5.71 26.17
C GLY A 17 5.44 4.55 26.37
N SER A 18 5.98 3.34 26.70
CA SER A 18 5.35 2.01 26.97
C SER A 18 5.20 1.05 25.76
N SER A 19 5.45 -0.27 25.95
CA SER A 19 5.69 -1.25 24.87
C SER A 19 4.45 -1.82 24.15
N THR A 20 3.30 -1.97 24.81
CA THR A 20 2.05 -2.39 24.11
C THR A 20 1.48 -1.23 23.31
N ILE A 21 1.62 -0.03 23.87
CA ILE A 21 1.37 1.25 23.20
C ILE A 21 2.30 1.41 21.98
N LEU A 22 3.51 0.85 22.04
CA LEU A 22 4.49 0.95 20.96
C LEU A 22 4.09 0.14 19.71
N GLU A 23 3.49 -1.05 19.85
CA GLU A 23 3.08 -1.86 18.69
C GLU A 23 1.95 -1.20 17.89
N ASP A 24 0.89 -0.77 18.58
CA ASP A 24 -0.22 -0.04 17.96
C ASP A 24 0.26 1.26 17.32
N LYS A 25 1.18 1.97 17.99
CA LYS A 25 1.78 3.20 17.45
C LYS A 25 2.64 2.93 16.24
N LEU A 26 3.50 1.91 16.29
CA LEU A 26 4.32 1.54 15.15
C LEU A 26 3.45 1.16 13.95
N GLY A 27 2.31 0.49 14.18
CA GLY A 27 1.30 0.25 13.15
C GLY A 27 0.78 1.53 12.52
N HIS A 28 0.46 2.54 13.32
CA HIS A 28 0.00 3.86 12.84
C HIS A 28 1.06 4.60 12.01
N ILE A 29 2.30 4.63 12.50
CA ILE A 29 3.44 5.26 11.80
C ILE A 29 3.67 4.54 10.45
N CYS A 30 3.76 3.21 10.48
CA CYS A 30 3.94 2.39 9.27
C CYS A 30 2.78 2.61 8.27
N GLY A 31 1.54 2.72 8.75
CA GLY A 31 0.38 3.02 7.92
C GLY A 31 0.49 4.38 7.23
N THR A 32 0.92 5.41 7.97
CA THR A 32 1.16 6.75 7.44
C THR A 32 2.25 6.73 6.38
N ILE A 33 3.38 6.08 6.67
CA ILE A 33 4.49 5.92 5.73
C ILE A 33 4.00 5.24 4.46
N ALA A 34 3.32 4.10 4.56
CA ALA A 34 2.83 3.32 3.42
C ALA A 34 1.89 4.15 2.51
N CYS A 35 1.03 4.98 3.10
CA CYS A 35 0.12 5.84 2.35
C CYS A 35 0.85 6.95 1.58
N HIS A 36 1.89 7.52 2.18
CA HIS A 36 2.67 8.58 1.58
C HIS A 36 3.73 8.09 0.59
N SER A 37 4.23 6.86 0.76
CA SER A 37 5.17 6.22 -0.16
C SER A 37 4.51 5.43 -1.30
N SER A 38 3.19 5.23 -1.26
CA SER A 38 2.44 4.52 -2.31
C SER A 38 2.67 5.12 -3.70
N VAL A 39 2.62 4.28 -4.73
CA VAL A 39 2.52 4.75 -6.11
C VAL A 39 1.16 5.43 -6.29
N ARG A 40 1.18 6.71 -6.67
CA ARG A 40 -0.02 7.55 -6.81
C ARG A 40 -0.33 7.85 -8.27
N SER A 41 -1.58 8.23 -8.52
CA SER A 41 -2.02 8.74 -9.81
C SER A 41 -1.13 9.88 -10.30
N GLY A 42 -0.90 9.93 -11.61
CA GLY A 42 -0.06 10.94 -12.28
C GLY A 42 1.40 10.54 -12.48
N ARG A 43 1.90 9.50 -11.78
CA ARG A 43 3.22 8.92 -12.09
C ARG A 43 3.07 7.84 -13.17
N THR A 44 3.72 8.04 -14.32
CA THR A 44 3.87 7.01 -15.33
C THR A 44 4.88 5.96 -14.84
N LEU A 45 4.51 4.68 -14.92
CA LEU A 45 5.40 3.56 -14.65
C LEU A 45 5.87 2.93 -15.96
N ARG A 46 7.09 2.41 -15.97
CA ARG A 46 7.55 1.48 -16.99
C ARG A 46 7.01 0.08 -16.73
N VAL A 47 6.99 -0.77 -17.75
CA VAL A 47 6.48 -2.15 -17.65
C VAL A 47 7.25 -2.95 -16.59
N GLU A 48 8.55 -2.72 -16.47
CA GLU A 48 9.40 -3.39 -15.49
C GLU A 48 9.03 -2.98 -14.05
N GLU A 49 8.71 -1.70 -13.82
CA GLU A 49 8.25 -1.20 -12.52
C GLU A 49 6.87 -1.77 -12.15
N MET A 50 5.97 -1.88 -13.13
CA MET A 50 4.65 -2.49 -12.92
C MET A 50 4.78 -3.96 -12.53
N ASN A 51 5.59 -4.72 -13.27
CA ASN A 51 5.81 -6.14 -13.00
C ASN A 51 6.49 -6.37 -11.64
N ALA A 52 7.47 -5.53 -11.28
CA ALA A 52 8.11 -5.60 -9.97
C ALA A 52 7.10 -5.38 -8.84
N LEU A 53 6.23 -4.35 -8.96
CA LEU A 53 5.18 -4.09 -8.00
C LEU A 53 4.21 -5.28 -7.84
N LEU A 54 3.82 -5.91 -8.95
CA LEU A 54 2.94 -7.09 -8.90
C LEU A 54 3.62 -8.29 -8.20
N ARG A 55 4.92 -8.52 -8.43
CA ARG A 55 5.66 -9.58 -7.74
C ARG A 55 5.82 -9.30 -6.24
N GLU A 56 6.02 -8.04 -5.87
CA GLU A 56 6.03 -7.63 -4.46
C GLU A 56 4.65 -7.87 -3.82
N MET A 57 3.55 -7.54 -4.51
CA MET A 57 2.20 -7.79 -4.02
C MET A 57 1.92 -9.29 -3.82
N GLU A 58 2.38 -10.16 -4.72
CA GLU A 58 2.23 -11.61 -4.58
C GLU A 58 2.97 -12.18 -3.36
N ALA A 59 4.15 -11.64 -3.05
CA ALA A 59 4.95 -12.05 -1.89
C ALA A 59 4.50 -11.40 -0.57
N THR A 60 3.69 -10.33 -0.64
CA THR A 60 3.25 -9.56 0.53
C THR A 60 1.94 -10.13 1.10
N PRO A 61 1.93 -10.59 2.35
CA PRO A 61 0.70 -11.04 3.00
C PRO A 61 -0.35 -9.93 3.03
N HIS A 62 -1.63 -10.30 2.86
CA HIS A 62 -2.77 -9.38 2.89
C HIS A 62 -2.72 -8.24 1.86
N SER A 63 -1.93 -8.38 0.79
CA SER A 63 -1.78 -7.36 -0.26
C SER A 63 -3.07 -7.01 -0.99
N GLY A 64 -4.11 -7.85 -0.90
CA GLY A 64 -5.44 -7.61 -1.48
C GLY A 64 -6.24 -6.49 -0.83
N GLN A 65 -5.80 -5.95 0.32
CA GLN A 65 -6.48 -4.88 1.03
C GLN A 65 -5.48 -3.79 1.43
N CYS A 66 -5.84 -2.52 1.22
CA CYS A 66 -5.04 -1.42 1.71
C CYS A 66 -5.22 -1.27 3.23
N ASN A 67 -4.34 -0.51 3.88
CA ASN A 67 -4.41 -0.23 5.31
C ASN A 67 -5.70 0.49 5.77
N HIS A 68 -6.49 1.01 4.83
CA HIS A 68 -7.81 1.62 5.08
C HIS A 68 -8.99 0.72 4.69
N GLY A 69 -8.74 -0.54 4.36
CA GLY A 69 -9.78 -1.53 4.09
C GLY A 69 -10.27 -1.62 2.64
N ARG A 70 -9.76 -0.80 1.71
CA ARG A 70 -10.16 -0.84 0.29
C ARG A 70 -9.43 -1.98 -0.45
N PRO A 71 -10.09 -2.67 -1.40
CA PRO A 71 -9.40 -3.65 -2.23
C PRO A 71 -8.31 -2.95 -3.07
N THR A 72 -7.14 -3.58 -3.19
CA THR A 72 -6.01 -3.05 -3.96
C THR A 72 -6.04 -3.48 -5.43
N TYR A 73 -6.78 -4.55 -5.75
CA TYR A 73 -7.03 -5.00 -7.10
C TYR A 73 -8.47 -5.50 -7.26
N VAL A 74 -8.92 -5.58 -8.50
CA VAL A 74 -10.15 -6.25 -8.90
C VAL A 74 -9.82 -7.27 -9.97
N GLU A 75 -10.40 -8.45 -9.88
CA GLU A 75 -10.30 -9.48 -10.92
C GLU A 75 -11.55 -9.42 -11.79
N LEU A 76 -11.36 -9.31 -13.10
CA LEU A 76 -12.43 -9.42 -14.09
C LEU A 76 -12.20 -10.67 -14.93
N LYS A 77 -13.08 -11.66 -14.80
CA LYS A 77 -13.02 -12.88 -15.60
C LYS A 77 -13.39 -12.57 -17.05
N LEU A 78 -12.85 -13.35 -17.99
CA LEU A 78 -13.17 -13.20 -19.41
C LEU A 78 -14.69 -13.27 -19.66
N SER A 79 -15.38 -14.21 -19.02
CA SER A 79 -16.85 -14.33 -19.09
C SER A 79 -17.60 -13.11 -18.57
N ASP A 80 -17.05 -12.40 -17.59
CA ASP A 80 -17.67 -11.20 -17.06
C ASP A 80 -17.44 -10.01 -17.99
N ILE A 81 -16.29 -9.95 -18.65
CA ILE A 81 -16.02 -9.00 -19.73
C ILE A 81 -16.97 -9.27 -20.92
N GLU A 82 -17.14 -10.52 -21.34
CA GLU A 82 -18.04 -10.90 -22.44
C GLU A 82 -19.48 -10.44 -22.19
N LYS A 83 -20.00 -10.64 -20.97
CA LYS A 83 -21.33 -10.15 -20.57
C LYS A 83 -21.47 -8.63 -20.69
N LEU A 84 -20.44 -7.85 -20.38
CA LEU A 84 -20.47 -6.38 -20.52
C LEU A 84 -20.70 -5.94 -21.97
N PHE A 85 -20.34 -6.78 -22.94
CA PHE A 85 -20.54 -6.55 -24.37
C PHE A 85 -21.70 -7.35 -24.96
N GLY A 86 -22.55 -7.96 -24.12
CA GLY A 86 -23.69 -8.78 -24.56
C GLY A 86 -23.29 -10.09 -25.24
N ARG A 87 -22.07 -10.58 -25.00
CA ARG A 87 -21.55 -11.87 -25.49
C ARG A 87 -21.70 -12.94 -24.40
N ARG A 88 -21.75 -14.22 -24.80
CA ARG A 88 -21.79 -15.37 -23.88
C ARG A 88 -20.38 -15.82 -23.53
#